data_AF-A0A7S3CLT6-F1
#
_entry.id   AF-A0A7S3CLT6-F1
#
_cell.length_a   1.000
_cell.length_b   1.000
_cell.length_c   1.000
_cell.angle_alpha   90.00
_cell.angle_beta   90.00
_cell.angle_gamma   90.00
#
_symmetry.space_group_name_H-M   'P 1'
#
loop_
_entity.id
_entity.type
_entity.pdbx_description
1 polymer ?
#
loop_
_entity_poly.entity_id
_entity_poly.type
_entity_poly.pdbx_seq_one_letter_code
_entity_poly.pdbx_strand_id
1 'polypeptide(L)'
;MFALRTVQKFRDRWEELEKENLRDDVQAKFDRAEFDKVYKEHYETLDQGELDRVVEDAIANAQSGDGEEALTDADKAIIGYKSRFLRLISTFYSPTQAAQHKAKMERLEKERLKSQGGDRAASALGSQKDASIHEDKSMKDGSGTYIPLIPEQWKEKIKDLRFLSVIKHPKIFQSLFYLLKYYDRSSICERDTNKLSWKKTKAYLGNDELFQKMSEYWPFGPKEDKFNEYQKLKFIQRNLETISEEQVDEYSVALGKVLRWVNLAVQFRIEDVRNRRRQQQALQEERKVAQEREAERVAKRDSQLEEAKVAFNEKNEVEQNQRKEEMGEEYEAEEMPEFDTEEFVMRFDDENPPIEIPAEIEQ
;
A
#
# COMPACT_ATOMS: atom_id res chain seq x y z
N MET A 1 -17.12 -26.52 -57.58
CA MET A 1 -17.00 -25.04 -57.61
C MET A 1 -17.74 -24.30 -56.48
N PHE A 2 -18.89 -24.78 -55.98
CA PHE A 2 -19.65 -24.10 -54.91
C PHE A 2 -18.89 -23.96 -53.57
N ALA A 3 -18.17 -25.00 -53.15
CA ALA A 3 -17.39 -24.98 -51.90
C ALA A 3 -16.31 -23.88 -51.90
N LEU A 4 -15.54 -23.75 -53.00
CA LEU A 4 -14.50 -22.72 -53.12
C LEU A 4 -15.07 -21.30 -53.08
N ARG A 5 -16.22 -21.05 -53.75
CA ARG A 5 -16.90 -19.75 -53.69
C ARG A 5 -17.41 -19.43 -52.28
N THR A 6 -17.85 -20.43 -51.53
CA THR A 6 -18.32 -20.26 -50.15
C THR A 6 -17.17 -19.87 -49.24
N VAL A 7 -16.04 -20.60 -49.30
CA VAL A 7 -14.83 -20.27 -48.53
C VAL A 7 -14.32 -18.87 -48.87
N GLN A 8 -14.32 -18.50 -50.16
CA GLN A 8 -13.93 -17.16 -50.60
C GLN A 8 -14.84 -16.09 -50.00
N LYS A 9 -16.18 -16.25 -50.05
CA LYS A 9 -17.11 -15.30 -49.42
C LYS A 9 -16.90 -15.15 -47.92
N PHE A 10 -16.63 -16.25 -47.21
CA PHE A 10 -16.33 -16.20 -45.78
C PHE A 10 -15.05 -15.43 -45.50
N ARG A 11 -13.97 -15.69 -46.25
CA ARG A 11 -12.72 -14.95 -46.13
C ARG A 11 -12.93 -13.46 -46.41
N ASP A 12 -13.57 -13.12 -47.54
CA ASP A 12 -13.75 -11.73 -47.95
C ASP A 12 -14.61 -10.96 -46.93
N ARG A 13 -15.67 -11.59 -46.39
CA ARG A 13 -16.49 -11.00 -45.31
C ARG A 13 -15.72 -10.85 -44.00
N TRP A 14 -14.87 -11.82 -43.66
CA TRP A 14 -14.02 -11.74 -42.47
C TRP A 14 -12.99 -10.62 -42.58
N GLU A 15 -12.34 -10.47 -43.74
CA GLU A 15 -11.40 -9.38 -44.02
C GLU A 15 -12.07 -8.00 -43.99
N GLU A 16 -13.29 -7.89 -44.51
CA GLU A 16 -14.09 -6.65 -44.43
C GLU A 16 -14.40 -6.28 -42.98
N LEU A 17 -14.88 -7.25 -42.19
CA LEU A 17 -15.19 -7.05 -40.77
C LEU A 17 -13.93 -6.69 -39.95
N GLU A 18 -12.78 -7.28 -40.25
CA GLU A 18 -11.51 -6.93 -39.60
C GLU A 18 -11.07 -5.51 -39.94
N LYS A 19 -11.29 -5.05 -41.18
CA LYS A 19 -11.02 -3.66 -41.59
C LYS A 19 -11.95 -2.67 -40.89
N GLU A 20 -13.23 -3.01 -40.75
CA GLU A 20 -14.20 -2.20 -39.99
C GLU A 20 -13.77 -2.09 -38.52
N ASN A 21 -13.47 -3.22 -37.85
CA ASN A 21 -12.99 -3.23 -36.47
C ASN A 21 -11.73 -2.38 -36.27
N LEU A 22 -10.75 -2.50 -37.19
CA LEU A 22 -9.51 -1.72 -37.11
C LEU A 22 -9.77 -0.22 -37.32
N ARG A 23 -10.72 0.15 -38.19
CA ARG A 23 -11.11 1.55 -38.38
C ARG A 23 -11.74 2.11 -37.11
N ASP A 24 -12.63 1.36 -36.47
CA ASP A 24 -13.28 1.75 -35.22
C ASP A 24 -12.26 1.87 -34.08
N ASP A 25 -11.31 0.93 -33.97
CA ASP A 25 -10.22 0.98 -33.00
C ASP A 25 -9.34 2.23 -33.21
N VAL A 26 -9.04 2.58 -34.46
CA VAL A 26 -8.25 3.78 -34.82
C VAL A 26 -9.03 5.06 -34.49
N GLN A 27 -10.32 5.15 -34.82
CA GLN A 27 -11.14 6.32 -34.50
C GLN A 27 -11.24 6.52 -32.99
N ALA A 28 -11.56 5.45 -32.24
CA ALA A 28 -11.61 5.51 -30.79
C ALA A 28 -10.25 5.88 -30.17
N LYS A 29 -9.13 5.50 -30.81
CA LYS A 29 -7.81 5.95 -30.40
C LYS A 29 -7.61 7.45 -30.61
N PHE A 30 -8.04 8.02 -31.72
CA PHE A 30 -7.96 9.47 -31.96
C PHE A 30 -8.78 10.25 -30.92
N ASP A 31 -10.01 9.81 -30.65
CA ASP A 31 -10.89 10.47 -29.69
C ASP A 31 -10.29 10.44 -28.27
N ARG A 32 -9.65 9.32 -27.88
CA ARG A 32 -8.92 9.23 -26.60
C ARG A 32 -7.63 10.04 -26.58
N ALA A 33 -6.89 10.07 -27.68
CA ALA A 33 -5.62 10.78 -27.75
C ALA A 33 -5.79 12.30 -27.59
N GLU A 34 -6.90 12.87 -28.07
CA GLU A 34 -7.24 14.28 -27.83
C GLU A 34 -7.44 14.56 -26.34
N PHE A 35 -8.23 13.73 -25.65
CA PHE A 35 -8.43 13.83 -24.20
C PHE A 35 -7.13 13.67 -23.42
N ASP A 36 -6.35 12.64 -23.72
CA ASP A 36 -5.08 12.34 -23.04
C ASP A 36 -4.08 13.49 -23.20
N LYS A 37 -4.04 14.10 -24.39
CA LYS A 37 -3.21 15.27 -24.66
C LYS A 37 -3.64 16.47 -23.80
N VAL A 38 -4.92 16.82 -23.84
CA VAL A 38 -5.47 17.94 -23.05
C VAL A 38 -5.23 17.73 -21.56
N TYR A 39 -5.45 16.50 -21.07
CA TYR A 39 -5.21 16.17 -19.68
C TYR A 39 -3.73 16.35 -19.29
N LYS A 40 -2.80 15.82 -20.07
CA LYS A 40 -1.36 15.98 -19.80
C LYS A 40 -0.92 17.44 -19.81
N GLU A 41 -1.36 18.20 -20.81
CA GLU A 41 -0.92 19.59 -21.01
C GLU A 41 -1.50 20.55 -19.96
N HIS A 42 -2.72 20.30 -19.48
CA HIS A 42 -3.44 21.28 -18.66
C HIS A 42 -3.84 20.79 -17.26
N TYR A 43 -4.04 19.50 -17.06
CA TYR A 43 -4.71 18.97 -15.86
C TYR A 43 -3.80 18.14 -14.96
N GLU A 44 -2.79 17.47 -15.50
CA GLU A 44 -1.89 16.63 -14.70
C GLU A 44 -1.16 17.43 -13.62
N THR A 45 -0.67 18.63 -13.94
CA THR A 45 -0.02 19.52 -12.96
C THR A 45 -0.99 19.97 -11.86
N LEU A 46 -2.27 20.18 -12.20
CA LEU A 46 -3.29 20.57 -11.21
C LEU A 46 -3.62 19.40 -10.28
N ASP A 47 -3.75 18.19 -10.83
CA ASP A 47 -3.95 16.97 -10.04
C ASP A 47 -2.75 16.70 -9.12
N GLN A 48 -1.54 16.93 -9.60
CA GLN A 48 -0.33 16.75 -8.80
C GLN A 48 -0.24 17.78 -7.66
N GLY A 49 -0.54 19.06 -7.93
CA GLY A 49 -0.58 20.09 -6.90
C GLY A 49 -1.64 19.84 -5.83
N GLU A 50 -2.83 19.38 -6.23
CA GLU A 50 -3.88 18.99 -5.28
C GLU A 50 -3.45 17.76 -4.45
N LEU A 51 -2.77 16.79 -5.07
CA LEU A 51 -2.26 15.62 -4.38
C LEU A 51 -1.22 15.99 -3.31
N ASP A 52 -0.31 16.91 -3.65
CA ASP A 52 0.71 17.42 -2.73
C ASP A 52 0.06 18.18 -1.56
N ARG A 53 -0.95 19.01 -1.83
CA ARG A 53 -1.74 19.67 -0.79
C ARG A 53 -2.42 18.67 0.16
N VAL A 54 -3.07 17.63 -0.37
CA VAL A 54 -3.72 16.60 0.45
C VAL A 54 -2.71 15.89 1.35
N VAL A 55 -1.49 15.68 0.87
CA VAL A 55 -0.39 15.10 1.65
C VAL A 55 0.05 16.03 2.77
N GLU A 56 0.25 17.31 2.48
CA GLU A 56 0.63 18.31 3.48
C GLU A 56 -0.43 18.44 4.57
N ASP A 57 -1.71 18.53 4.19
CA ASP A 57 -2.84 18.58 5.12
C ASP A 57 -2.88 17.33 6.01
N ALA A 58 -2.64 16.14 5.45
CA ALA A 58 -2.61 14.89 6.21
C ALA A 58 -1.44 14.85 7.22
N ILE A 59 -0.26 15.36 6.85
CA ILE A 59 0.90 15.47 7.74
C ILE A 59 0.62 16.47 8.87
N ALA A 60 0.07 17.65 8.54
CA ALA A 60 -0.27 18.68 9.53
C ALA A 60 -1.31 18.18 10.54
N ASN A 61 -2.35 17.47 10.07
CA ASN A 61 -3.36 16.87 10.93
C ASN A 61 -2.77 15.81 11.88
N ALA A 62 -1.81 15.02 11.43
CA ALA A 62 -1.13 14.03 12.26
C ALA A 62 -0.19 14.66 13.30
N GLN A 63 0.26 15.91 13.10
CA GLN A 63 1.14 16.62 14.02
C GLN A 63 0.38 17.39 15.12
N SER A 64 -0.93 17.60 14.97
CA SER A 64 -1.70 18.52 15.83
C SER A 64 -2.12 17.93 17.19
N GLY A 65 -1.48 16.85 17.65
CA GLY A 65 -1.66 16.33 19.01
C GLY A 65 -0.89 17.20 20.02
N ASP A 66 -1.60 18.02 20.81
CA ASP A 66 -1.00 18.87 21.86
C ASP A 66 -0.15 18.01 22.83
N GLY A 67 1.17 18.15 22.75
CA GLY A 67 2.13 17.48 23.64
C GLY A 67 2.79 16.20 23.07
N GLU A 68 2.50 15.80 21.84
CA GLU A 68 3.20 14.68 21.20
C GLU A 68 4.55 15.12 20.61
N GLU A 69 5.53 14.21 20.62
CA GLU A 69 6.83 14.44 19.97
C GLU A 69 6.64 14.73 18.48
N ALA A 70 7.48 15.61 17.92
CA ALA A 70 7.41 15.93 16.49
C ALA A 70 7.57 14.66 15.64
N LEU A 71 6.66 14.45 14.68
CA LEU A 71 6.71 13.32 13.76
C LEU A 71 8.09 13.20 13.12
N THR A 72 8.65 11.99 13.14
CA THR A 72 9.91 11.71 12.46
C THR A 72 9.75 11.84 10.95
N ASP A 73 10.84 12.07 10.22
CA ASP A 73 10.79 12.15 8.74
C ASP A 73 10.29 10.84 8.11
N ALA A 74 10.54 9.70 8.75
CA ALA A 74 10.02 8.41 8.33
C ALA A 74 8.49 8.34 8.47
N ASP A 75 7.94 8.86 9.57
CA ASP A 75 6.48 8.89 9.80
C ASP A 75 5.80 9.82 8.79
N LYS A 76 6.36 11.01 8.55
CA LYS A 76 5.87 11.95 7.54
C LYS A 76 5.86 11.33 6.15
N ALA A 77 6.92 10.62 5.77
CA ALA A 77 6.98 9.90 4.51
C ALA A 77 5.87 8.85 4.40
N ILE A 78 5.66 8.03 5.45
CA ILE A 78 4.60 7.01 5.47
C ILE A 78 3.21 7.64 5.36
N ILE A 79 2.94 8.73 6.10
CA ILE A 79 1.67 9.45 6.05
C ILE A 79 1.43 10.03 4.66
N GLY A 80 2.45 10.66 4.08
CA GLY A 80 2.35 11.23 2.73
C GLY A 80 2.08 10.16 1.69
N TYR A 81 2.81 9.05 1.73
CA TYR A 81 2.54 7.92 0.84
C TYR A 81 1.11 7.38 1.02
N LYS A 82 0.66 7.08 2.25
CA LYS A 82 -0.70 6.58 2.52
C LYS A 82 -1.77 7.52 1.96
N SER A 83 -1.59 8.82 2.14
CA SER A 83 -2.52 9.85 1.66
C SER A 83 -2.59 9.88 0.14
N ARG A 84 -1.44 9.79 -0.55
CA ARG A 84 -1.40 9.68 -2.03
C ARG A 84 -2.15 8.44 -2.51
N PHE A 85 -1.95 7.31 -1.84
CA PHE A 85 -2.57 6.03 -2.23
C PHE A 85 -4.09 6.05 -2.07
N LEU A 86 -4.58 6.52 -0.91
CA LEU A 86 -6.01 6.66 -0.65
C LEU A 86 -6.67 7.62 -1.66
N ARG A 87 -5.99 8.73 -1.97
CA ARG A 87 -6.48 9.67 -2.97
C ARG A 87 -6.53 9.04 -4.36
N LEU A 88 -5.48 8.33 -4.77
CA LEU A 88 -5.43 7.63 -6.05
C LEU A 88 -6.53 6.56 -6.15
N ILE A 89 -6.77 5.78 -5.10
CA ILE A 89 -7.88 4.82 -5.01
C ILE A 89 -9.23 5.50 -5.32
N SER A 90 -9.50 6.66 -4.70
CA SER A 90 -10.80 7.34 -4.86
C SER A 90 -11.09 7.78 -6.30
N THR A 91 -10.05 7.96 -7.12
CA THR A 91 -10.20 8.31 -8.55
C THR A 91 -10.64 7.13 -9.42
N PHE A 92 -10.61 5.89 -8.90
CA PHE A 92 -11.09 4.69 -9.60
C PHE A 92 -12.47 4.24 -9.10
N TYR A 93 -12.71 4.27 -7.80
CA TYR A 93 -13.99 3.84 -7.22
C TYR A 93 -14.27 4.57 -5.92
N SER A 94 -15.35 5.36 -5.92
CA SER A 94 -15.82 6.08 -4.74
C SER A 94 -17.24 6.60 -5.02
N PRO A 95 -18.23 5.71 -5.09
CA PRO A 95 -19.57 6.05 -5.57
C PRO A 95 -20.21 7.16 -4.72
N THR A 96 -19.96 7.16 -3.41
CA THR A 96 -20.45 8.19 -2.49
C THR A 96 -19.84 9.56 -2.80
N GLN A 97 -18.51 9.65 -3.00
CA GLN A 97 -17.87 10.92 -3.32
C GLN A 97 -18.20 11.40 -4.73
N ALA A 98 -18.35 10.48 -5.70
CA ALA A 98 -18.79 10.79 -7.05
C ALA A 98 -20.21 11.39 -7.06
N ALA A 99 -21.13 10.81 -6.29
CA ALA A 99 -22.48 11.33 -6.13
C ALA A 99 -22.48 12.73 -5.49
N GLN A 100 -21.69 12.94 -4.43
CA GLN A 100 -21.52 14.25 -3.79
C GLN A 100 -20.95 15.30 -4.76
N HIS A 101 -19.92 14.92 -5.52
CA HIS A 101 -19.31 15.78 -6.53
C HIS A 101 -20.32 16.16 -7.63
N LYS A 102 -21.07 15.19 -8.16
CA LYS A 102 -22.12 15.43 -9.16
C LYS A 102 -23.18 16.40 -8.64
N ALA A 103 -23.67 16.19 -7.42
CA ALA A 103 -24.65 17.08 -6.78
C ALA A 103 -24.10 18.50 -6.58
N LYS A 104 -22.81 18.62 -6.21
CA LYS A 104 -22.12 19.92 -6.10
C LYS A 104 -22.04 20.63 -7.45
N MET A 105 -21.70 19.90 -8.52
CA MET A 105 -21.62 20.47 -9.87
C MET A 105 -22.97 20.92 -10.41
N GLU A 106 -24.02 20.11 -10.22
CA GLU A 106 -25.38 20.47 -10.60
C GLU A 106 -25.85 21.74 -9.85
N ARG A 107 -25.49 21.87 -8.57
CA ARG A 107 -25.79 23.08 -7.79
C ARG A 107 -25.05 24.30 -8.35
N LEU A 108 -23.75 24.19 -8.63
CA LEU A 108 -22.95 25.29 -9.18
C LEU A 108 -23.44 25.71 -10.58
N GLU A 109 -23.83 24.76 -11.42
CA GLU A 109 -24.41 25.03 -12.73
C GLU A 109 -25.76 25.76 -12.61
N LYS A 110 -26.63 25.32 -11.69
CA LYS A 110 -27.90 25.99 -11.40
C LYS A 110 -27.70 27.40 -10.87
N GLU A 111 -26.69 27.63 -10.03
CA GLU A 111 -26.30 28.96 -9.55
C GLU A 111 -25.76 29.84 -10.70
N ARG A 112 -24.95 29.28 -11.61
CA ARG A 112 -24.45 29.97 -12.82
C ARG A 112 -25.57 30.37 -13.78
N LEU A 113 -26.55 29.49 -14.00
CA LEU A 113 -27.71 29.80 -14.84
C LEU A 113 -28.60 30.89 -14.21
N LYS A 114 -28.74 30.88 -12.87
CA LYS A 114 -29.45 31.94 -12.15
C LYS A 114 -28.74 33.29 -12.25
N SER A 115 -27.41 33.32 -12.13
CA SER A 115 -26.65 34.58 -12.25
C SER A 115 -26.64 35.12 -13.68
N GLN A 116 -26.61 34.26 -14.71
CA GLN A 116 -26.76 34.68 -16.11
C GLN A 116 -28.19 35.10 -16.48
N GLY A 117 -29.20 34.55 -15.80
CA GLY A 117 -30.61 34.90 -16.01
C GLY A 117 -31.06 36.20 -15.36
N GLY A 118 -30.28 36.75 -14.41
CA GLY A 118 -30.63 37.95 -13.64
C GLY A 118 -30.67 39.25 -14.45
N ASP A 119 -29.95 39.32 -15.58
CA ASP A 119 -29.85 40.54 -16.40
C ASP A 119 -30.68 40.49 -17.70
N ARG A 120 -31.47 39.43 -17.93
CA ARG A 120 -32.22 39.23 -19.20
C ARG A 120 -33.74 39.33 -19.08
N ALA A 121 -34.27 39.98 -18.04
CA ALA A 121 -35.69 40.33 -17.97
C ALA A 121 -36.18 41.28 -19.10
N ALA A 122 -35.30 41.73 -20.02
CA ALA A 122 -35.65 42.67 -21.08
C ALA A 122 -35.67 42.10 -22.52
N SER A 123 -35.51 40.80 -22.77
CA SER A 123 -35.56 40.28 -24.15
C SER A 123 -36.18 38.89 -24.25
N ALA A 124 -37.47 38.85 -24.00
CA ALA A 124 -38.35 37.76 -24.40
C ALA A 124 -38.57 37.82 -25.92
N LEU A 125 -38.18 36.76 -26.64
CA LEU A 125 -39.04 36.04 -27.59
C LEU A 125 -38.22 35.08 -28.45
N GLY A 126 -38.44 33.79 -28.23
CA GLY A 126 -38.37 32.77 -29.28
C GLY A 126 -37.01 32.10 -29.49
N SER A 127 -36.85 30.91 -28.92
CA SER A 127 -36.46 29.73 -29.72
C SER A 127 -36.50 28.48 -28.83
N GLN A 128 -37.46 27.60 -29.09
CA GLN A 128 -37.46 26.23 -28.60
C GLN A 128 -36.47 25.43 -29.46
N LYS A 129 -35.51 24.74 -28.85
CA LYS A 129 -34.92 23.56 -29.49
C LYS A 129 -34.43 22.49 -28.51
N ASP A 130 -35.08 21.35 -28.68
CA ASP A 130 -34.76 19.97 -28.29
C ASP A 130 -33.52 19.71 -27.42
N ALA A 131 -33.81 19.19 -26.23
CA ALA A 131 -32.86 18.57 -25.32
C ALA A 131 -32.89 17.05 -25.50
N SER A 132 -31.95 16.52 -26.28
CA SER A 132 -31.61 15.09 -26.26
C SER A 132 -30.25 14.92 -26.90
N ILE A 133 -29.22 14.72 -26.09
CA ILE A 133 -28.20 13.67 -26.26
C ILE A 133 -27.14 13.84 -25.15
N HIS A 134 -26.87 12.72 -24.49
CA HIS A 134 -25.89 12.50 -23.42
C HIS A 134 -24.45 12.59 -23.98
N GLU A 135 -24.05 13.75 -24.48
CA GLU A 135 -22.65 14.02 -24.82
C GLU A 135 -21.95 14.61 -23.61
N ASP A 136 -20.90 13.95 -23.16
CA ASP A 136 -19.90 14.44 -22.20
C ASP A 136 -19.05 15.56 -22.84
N LYS A 137 -19.72 16.53 -23.46
CA LYS A 137 -19.16 17.71 -24.14
C LYS A 137 -18.76 18.81 -23.17
N SER A 138 -18.86 18.58 -21.84
CA SER A 138 -18.51 19.60 -20.84
C SER A 138 -17.05 20.04 -20.92
N MET A 139 -16.19 19.27 -21.59
CA MET A 139 -14.78 19.61 -21.83
C MET A 139 -14.53 20.32 -23.17
N LYS A 140 -15.39 20.13 -24.19
CA LYS A 140 -15.10 20.59 -25.56
C LYS A 140 -15.37 22.08 -25.80
N ASP A 141 -16.22 22.69 -24.96
CA ASP A 141 -16.58 24.11 -25.06
C ASP A 141 -15.88 25.00 -24.01
N GLY A 142 -14.82 24.51 -23.35
CA GLY A 142 -13.82 25.34 -22.66
C GLY A 142 -14.30 26.26 -21.52
N SER A 143 -15.56 26.18 -21.09
CA SER A 143 -16.13 27.10 -20.07
C SER A 143 -16.34 26.46 -18.69
N GLY A 144 -15.98 25.18 -18.52
CA GLY A 144 -15.99 24.49 -17.24
C GLY A 144 -14.64 24.61 -16.54
N THR A 145 -14.62 25.06 -15.28
CA THR A 145 -13.44 24.98 -14.43
C THR A 145 -13.12 23.51 -14.17
N TYR A 146 -11.94 23.05 -14.59
CA TYR A 146 -11.46 21.70 -14.26
C TYR A 146 -11.36 21.55 -12.74
N ILE A 147 -11.86 20.42 -12.22
CA ILE A 147 -11.76 20.08 -10.80
C ILE A 147 -10.72 18.97 -10.68
N PRO A 148 -9.64 19.17 -9.93
CA PRO A 148 -8.62 18.15 -9.76
C PRO A 148 -9.12 16.91 -9.02
N LEU A 149 -8.58 15.74 -9.40
CA LEU A 149 -8.77 14.47 -8.70
C LEU A 149 -10.25 14.11 -8.47
N ILE A 150 -11.05 14.16 -9.53
CA ILE A 150 -12.49 13.84 -9.46
C ILE A 150 -12.65 12.36 -9.07
N PRO A 151 -13.56 12.05 -8.12
CA PRO A 151 -13.88 10.66 -7.80
C PRO A 151 -14.35 9.90 -9.04
N GLU A 152 -13.86 8.67 -9.21
CA GLU A 152 -14.15 7.81 -10.39
C GLU A 152 -13.76 8.39 -11.76
N GLN A 153 -12.93 9.45 -11.83
CA GLN A 153 -12.48 10.08 -13.09
C GLN A 153 -11.94 9.07 -14.11
N TRP A 154 -11.23 8.04 -13.65
CA TRP A 154 -10.57 7.07 -14.53
C TRP A 154 -11.39 5.82 -14.81
N LYS A 155 -12.50 5.62 -14.08
CA LYS A 155 -13.31 4.39 -14.13
C LYS A 155 -13.86 4.13 -15.53
N GLU A 156 -14.59 5.10 -16.09
CA GLU A 156 -15.21 4.96 -17.41
C GLU A 156 -14.15 4.92 -18.52
N LYS A 157 -13.05 5.69 -18.40
CA LYS A 157 -11.93 5.63 -19.36
C LYS A 157 -11.24 4.25 -19.39
N ILE A 158 -11.17 3.56 -18.25
CA ILE A 158 -10.67 2.17 -18.19
C ILE A 158 -11.69 1.20 -18.76
N LYS A 159 -12.99 1.38 -18.48
CA LYS A 159 -14.05 0.58 -19.09
C LYS A 159 -14.01 0.68 -20.60
N ASP A 160 -13.73 1.86 -21.15
CA ASP A 160 -13.62 2.09 -22.60
C ASP A 160 -12.49 1.27 -23.26
N LEU A 161 -11.46 0.86 -22.50
CA LEU A 161 -10.42 -0.02 -23.02
C LEU A 161 -11.00 -1.37 -23.43
N ARG A 162 -12.15 -1.82 -22.89
CA ARG A 162 -12.76 -3.11 -23.24
C ARG A 162 -13.15 -3.23 -24.72
N PHE A 163 -13.41 -2.10 -25.35
CA PHE A 163 -13.78 -2.05 -26.76
C PHE A 163 -12.60 -2.33 -27.67
N LEU A 164 -11.36 -2.16 -27.18
CA LEU A 164 -10.16 -2.48 -27.93
C LEU A 164 -10.07 -3.97 -28.28
N SER A 165 -9.74 -4.26 -29.53
CA SER A 165 -9.43 -5.63 -29.97
C SER A 165 -8.10 -6.11 -29.40
N VAL A 166 -7.11 -5.20 -29.32
CA VAL A 166 -5.75 -5.46 -28.82
C VAL A 166 -5.35 -4.34 -27.86
N ILE A 167 -4.70 -4.71 -26.75
CA ILE A 167 -4.15 -3.74 -25.79
C ILE A 167 -2.63 -3.77 -25.77
N LYS A 168 -2.00 -2.59 -25.69
CA LYS A 168 -0.57 -2.48 -25.38
C LYS A 168 -0.33 -2.67 -23.89
N HIS A 169 0.84 -3.21 -23.53
CA HIS A 169 1.22 -3.43 -22.13
C HIS A 169 0.24 -4.30 -21.30
N PRO A 170 -0.20 -5.48 -21.81
CA PRO A 170 -1.15 -6.34 -21.10
C PRO A 170 -0.66 -6.78 -19.71
N LYS A 171 0.65 -6.76 -19.47
CA LYS A 171 1.26 -7.08 -18.16
C LYS A 171 0.77 -6.17 -17.03
N ILE A 172 0.32 -4.94 -17.31
CA ILE A 172 -0.22 -4.02 -16.29
C ILE A 172 -1.50 -4.64 -15.68
N PHE A 173 -2.45 -5.02 -16.51
CA PHE A 173 -3.68 -5.69 -16.07
C PHE A 173 -3.39 -7.07 -15.48
N GLN A 174 -2.47 -7.82 -16.06
CA GLN A 174 -2.08 -9.12 -15.50
C GLN A 174 -1.56 -8.98 -14.06
N SER A 175 -0.66 -8.01 -13.82
CA SER A 175 -0.13 -7.67 -12.50
C SER A 175 -1.22 -7.18 -11.55
N LEU A 176 -2.16 -6.36 -12.04
CA LEU A 176 -3.32 -5.91 -11.27
C LEU A 176 -4.17 -7.09 -10.77
N PHE A 177 -4.54 -8.02 -11.67
CA PHE A 177 -5.35 -9.18 -11.30
C PHE A 177 -4.64 -10.12 -10.34
N TYR A 178 -3.33 -10.31 -10.51
CA TYR A 178 -2.53 -11.12 -9.61
C TYR A 178 -2.39 -10.47 -8.22
N LEU A 179 -2.23 -9.16 -8.16
CA LEU A 179 -2.12 -8.41 -6.90
C LEU A 179 -3.43 -8.47 -6.11
N LEU A 180 -4.56 -8.26 -6.79
CA LEU A 180 -5.89 -8.25 -6.18
C LEU A 180 -6.45 -9.65 -5.91
N LYS A 181 -5.77 -10.71 -6.37
CA LYS A 181 -6.27 -12.10 -6.38
C LYS A 181 -7.68 -12.21 -6.97
N TYR A 182 -7.98 -11.37 -7.95
CA TYR A 182 -9.35 -11.25 -8.46
C TYR A 182 -9.78 -12.48 -9.26
N TYR A 183 -8.85 -13.04 -10.04
CA TYR A 183 -9.05 -14.29 -10.78
C TYR A 183 -7.77 -15.12 -10.83
N ASP A 184 -7.95 -16.43 -10.96
CA ASP A 184 -6.84 -17.35 -11.20
C ASP A 184 -6.20 -17.17 -12.57
N ARG A 185 -4.94 -17.62 -12.66
CA ARG A 185 -4.16 -17.58 -13.90
C ARG A 185 -4.92 -18.21 -15.09
N SER A 186 -5.60 -19.33 -14.90
CA SER A 186 -6.36 -20.04 -15.94
C SER A 186 -7.50 -19.22 -16.54
N SER A 187 -8.08 -18.32 -15.74
CA SER A 187 -9.22 -17.49 -16.10
C SER A 187 -8.82 -16.25 -16.90
N ILE A 188 -7.60 -15.74 -16.70
CA ILE A 188 -7.12 -14.53 -17.38
C ILE A 188 -6.05 -14.79 -18.45
N CYS A 189 -5.32 -15.92 -18.39
CA CYS A 189 -4.29 -16.27 -19.36
C CYS A 189 -4.80 -17.19 -20.46
N GLU A 190 -4.02 -17.28 -21.54
CA GLU A 190 -4.19 -18.34 -22.55
C GLU A 190 -3.86 -19.71 -21.94
N ARG A 191 -4.47 -20.75 -22.49
CA ARG A 191 -4.29 -22.12 -22.00
C ARG A 191 -2.80 -22.50 -22.06
N ASP A 192 -2.28 -23.04 -20.96
CA ASP A 192 -0.89 -23.50 -20.81
C ASP A 192 0.19 -22.41 -21.02
N THR A 193 -0.16 -21.12 -21.04
CA THR A 193 0.81 -20.02 -21.14
C THR A 193 0.71 -19.05 -19.97
N ASN A 194 1.71 -18.19 -19.80
CA ASN A 194 1.68 -17.05 -18.87
C ASN A 194 1.27 -15.75 -19.58
N LYS A 195 0.77 -15.81 -20.82
CA LYS A 195 0.35 -14.64 -21.57
C LYS A 195 -1.10 -14.30 -21.24
N LEU A 196 -1.34 -13.04 -20.88
CA LEU A 196 -2.69 -12.55 -20.64
C LEU A 196 -3.54 -12.69 -21.91
N SER A 197 -4.71 -13.32 -21.80
CA SER A 197 -5.70 -13.37 -22.86
C SER A 197 -6.57 -12.13 -22.76
N TRP A 198 -6.26 -11.11 -23.56
CA TRP A 198 -7.03 -9.85 -23.55
C TRP A 198 -8.52 -10.07 -23.83
N LYS A 199 -8.84 -10.99 -24.75
CA LYS A 199 -10.23 -11.35 -25.08
C LYS A 199 -11.04 -11.81 -23.86
N LYS A 200 -10.45 -12.61 -22.96
CA LYS A 200 -11.09 -13.01 -21.70
C LYS A 200 -11.11 -11.84 -20.72
N THR A 201 -9.97 -11.19 -20.59
CA THR A 201 -9.71 -10.19 -19.54
C THR A 201 -10.59 -8.96 -19.67
N LYS A 202 -10.80 -8.48 -20.89
CA LYS A 202 -11.58 -7.27 -21.15
C LYS A 202 -13.05 -7.37 -20.76
N ALA A 203 -13.60 -8.58 -20.67
CA ALA A 203 -14.95 -8.81 -20.16
C ALA A 203 -15.08 -8.37 -18.69
N TYR A 204 -14.02 -8.53 -17.89
CA TYR A 204 -14.02 -8.16 -16.48
C TYR A 204 -13.96 -6.65 -16.24
N LEU A 205 -13.48 -5.86 -17.22
CA LEU A 205 -13.45 -4.40 -17.11
C LEU A 205 -14.84 -3.79 -17.09
N GLY A 206 -15.86 -4.49 -17.62
CA GLY A 206 -17.25 -4.03 -17.56
C GLY A 206 -17.89 -4.15 -16.18
N ASN A 207 -17.28 -4.89 -15.25
CA ASN A 207 -17.79 -5.10 -13.90
C ASN A 207 -17.17 -4.08 -12.92
N ASP A 208 -18.01 -3.43 -12.13
CA ASP A 208 -17.59 -2.49 -11.08
C ASP A 208 -16.80 -3.19 -9.96
N GLU A 209 -16.94 -4.52 -9.81
CA GLU A 209 -16.25 -5.33 -8.80
C GLU A 209 -14.72 -5.21 -8.86
N LEU A 210 -14.13 -5.08 -10.06
CA LEU A 210 -12.68 -4.85 -10.17
C LEU A 210 -12.27 -3.55 -9.49
N PHE A 211 -13.01 -2.48 -9.75
CA PHE A 211 -12.72 -1.15 -9.21
C PHE A 211 -13.02 -1.09 -7.71
N GLN A 212 -14.07 -1.78 -7.27
CA GLN A 212 -14.35 -1.99 -5.85
C GLN A 212 -13.17 -2.70 -5.17
N LYS A 213 -12.66 -3.80 -5.74
CA LYS A 213 -11.46 -4.51 -5.22
C LYS A 213 -10.22 -3.64 -5.20
N MET A 214 -10.02 -2.78 -6.20
CA MET A 214 -8.94 -1.78 -6.18
C MET A 214 -9.11 -0.81 -5.01
N SER A 215 -10.33 -0.39 -4.69
CA SER A 215 -10.57 0.54 -3.58
C SER A 215 -10.49 -0.08 -2.19
N GLU A 216 -10.86 -1.36 -2.08
CA GLU A 216 -10.78 -2.13 -0.84
C GLU A 216 -9.37 -2.67 -0.57
N TYR A 217 -8.48 -2.64 -1.57
CA TYR A 217 -7.14 -3.18 -1.42
C TYR A 217 -6.32 -2.36 -0.43
N TRP A 218 -5.94 -3.01 0.66
CA TRP A 218 -5.08 -2.44 1.69
C TRP A 218 -3.73 -3.17 1.72
N PRO A 219 -2.60 -2.49 1.42
CA PRO A 219 -1.29 -3.14 1.35
C PRO A 219 -0.69 -3.49 2.71
N PHE A 220 -1.17 -2.88 3.80
CA PHE A 220 -0.66 -3.16 5.14
C PHE A 220 -1.39 -4.32 5.79
N GLY A 221 -0.66 -5.13 6.55
CA GLY A 221 -1.25 -6.21 7.35
C GLY A 221 -0.55 -7.57 7.25
N PRO A 222 -0.98 -8.54 8.06
CA PRO A 222 -0.37 -9.86 8.12
C PRO A 222 -0.38 -10.59 6.77
N LYS A 223 0.43 -11.65 6.66
CA LYS A 223 0.42 -12.56 5.50
C LYS A 223 -0.44 -13.75 5.86
N GLU A 224 -1.75 -13.58 5.82
CA GLU A 224 -2.66 -14.66 6.23
C GLU A 224 -2.87 -15.69 5.12
N ASP A 225 -2.60 -15.30 3.87
CA ASP A 225 -2.91 -16.13 2.72
C ASP A 225 -1.71 -16.90 2.15
N LYS A 226 -2.01 -18.10 1.63
CA LYS A 226 -1.12 -18.80 0.70
C LYS A 226 -1.10 -18.05 -0.63
N PHE A 227 0.10 -17.67 -1.10
CA PHE A 227 0.29 -17.00 -2.38
C PHE A 227 0.85 -17.96 -3.43
N ASN A 228 0.20 -18.02 -4.59
CA ASN A 228 0.77 -18.68 -5.76
C ASN A 228 2.02 -17.91 -6.26
N GLU A 229 2.91 -18.58 -6.99
CA GLU A 229 4.17 -17.95 -7.43
C GLU A 229 3.97 -16.68 -8.24
N TYR A 230 2.95 -16.65 -9.10
CA TYR A 230 2.61 -15.50 -9.93
C TYR A 230 1.97 -14.34 -9.13
N GLN A 231 1.50 -14.60 -7.91
CA GLN A 231 0.96 -13.59 -6.99
C GLN A 231 2.03 -13.04 -6.04
N LYS A 232 3.24 -13.63 -6.03
CA LYS A 232 4.34 -13.13 -5.20
C LYS A 232 4.77 -11.75 -5.71
N LEU A 233 4.99 -10.81 -4.79
CA LEU A 233 5.37 -9.42 -5.11
C LEU A 233 6.58 -9.31 -6.02
N LYS A 234 7.60 -10.17 -5.82
CA LYS A 234 8.80 -10.20 -6.69
C LYS A 234 8.47 -10.51 -8.16
N PHE A 235 7.48 -11.37 -8.39
CA PHE A 235 7.03 -11.71 -9.74
C PHE A 235 6.28 -10.52 -10.38
N ILE A 236 5.37 -9.91 -9.62
CA ILE A 236 4.61 -8.72 -10.06
C ILE A 236 5.56 -7.56 -10.38
N GLN A 237 6.54 -7.30 -9.52
CA GLN A 237 7.56 -6.26 -9.73
C GLN A 237 8.35 -6.48 -11.02
N ARG A 238 8.86 -7.71 -11.24
CA ARG A 238 9.59 -8.05 -12.46
C ARG A 238 8.74 -7.91 -13.73
N ASN A 239 7.43 -8.15 -13.64
CA ASN A 239 6.53 -7.97 -14.78
C ASN A 239 6.39 -6.50 -15.19
N LEU A 240 6.49 -5.57 -14.23
CA LEU A 240 6.29 -4.13 -14.44
C LEU A 240 7.60 -3.38 -14.71
N GLU A 241 8.74 -3.89 -14.24
CA GLU A 241 10.06 -3.25 -14.34
C GLU A 241 10.46 -2.84 -15.77
N THR A 242 10.02 -3.59 -16.78
CA THR A 242 10.34 -3.29 -18.18
C THR A 242 9.41 -2.26 -18.84
N ILE A 243 8.45 -1.71 -18.10
CA ILE A 243 7.39 -0.85 -18.63
C ILE A 243 7.66 0.58 -18.17
N SER A 244 8.01 1.47 -19.11
CA SER A 244 8.15 2.89 -18.83
C SER A 244 6.78 3.55 -18.64
N GLU A 245 6.63 4.35 -17.58
CA GLU A 245 5.39 5.10 -17.32
C GLU A 245 5.08 6.09 -18.44
N GLU A 246 6.10 6.79 -18.98
CA GLU A 246 5.96 7.75 -20.07
C GLU A 246 5.37 7.09 -21.33
N GLN A 247 5.88 5.91 -21.70
CA GLN A 247 5.40 5.15 -22.86
C GLN A 247 3.95 4.69 -22.69
N VAL A 248 3.55 4.36 -21.47
CA VAL A 248 2.18 3.96 -21.17
C VAL A 248 1.26 5.18 -21.19
N ASP A 249 1.68 6.30 -20.61
CA ASP A 249 0.92 7.54 -20.62
C ASP A 249 0.78 8.11 -22.03
N GLU A 250 1.77 7.94 -22.92
CA GLU A 250 1.66 8.26 -24.36
C GLU A 250 0.63 7.38 -25.09
N TYR A 251 0.45 6.15 -24.64
CA TYR A 251 -0.54 5.24 -25.20
C TYR A 251 -1.95 5.48 -24.64
N SER A 252 -2.06 5.63 -23.32
CA SER A 252 -3.29 5.94 -22.60
C SER A 252 -2.98 6.42 -21.19
N VAL A 253 -3.38 7.66 -20.85
CA VAL A 253 -3.20 8.20 -19.49
C VAL A 253 -3.95 7.35 -18.47
N ALA A 254 -5.17 6.90 -18.79
CA ALA A 254 -5.94 6.04 -17.91
C ALA A 254 -5.21 4.73 -17.57
N LEU A 255 -4.54 4.11 -18.55
CA LEU A 255 -3.72 2.92 -18.31
C LEU A 255 -2.49 3.24 -17.46
N GLY A 256 -1.89 4.41 -17.66
CA GLY A 256 -0.76 4.87 -16.84
C GLY A 256 -1.15 5.16 -15.40
N LYS A 257 -2.38 5.61 -15.13
CA LYS A 257 -2.91 5.71 -13.76
C LYS A 257 -3.08 4.33 -13.12
N VAL A 258 -3.50 3.30 -13.87
CA VAL A 258 -3.52 1.90 -13.38
C VAL A 258 -2.10 1.41 -13.05
N LEU A 259 -1.12 1.67 -13.94
CA LEU A 259 0.27 1.31 -13.69
C LEU A 259 0.79 1.96 -12.40
N ARG A 260 0.59 3.28 -12.25
CA ARG A 260 0.95 4.03 -11.03
C ARG A 260 0.28 3.46 -9.79
N TRP A 261 -1.00 3.07 -9.88
CA TRP A 261 -1.72 2.40 -8.78
C TRP A 261 -1.06 1.07 -8.38
N VAL A 262 -0.76 0.20 -9.36
CA VAL A 262 -0.12 -1.11 -9.08
C VAL A 262 1.29 -0.92 -8.52
N ASN A 263 2.07 0.00 -9.08
CA ASN A 263 3.42 0.32 -8.61
C ASN A 263 3.39 0.80 -7.15
N LEU A 264 2.51 1.76 -6.81
CA LEU A 264 2.34 2.22 -5.43
C LEU A 264 1.92 1.07 -4.51
N ALA A 265 0.91 0.29 -4.89
CA ALA A 265 0.41 -0.83 -4.10
C ALA A 265 1.50 -1.88 -3.79
N VAL A 266 2.36 -2.18 -4.77
CA VAL A 266 3.52 -3.07 -4.58
C VAL A 266 4.57 -2.43 -3.68
N GLN A 267 4.89 -1.15 -3.87
CA GLN A 267 5.85 -0.43 -3.03
C GLN A 267 5.40 -0.41 -1.56
N PHE A 268 4.13 -0.10 -1.27
CA PHE A 268 3.60 -0.16 0.09
C PHE A 268 3.73 -1.53 0.72
N ARG A 269 3.41 -2.57 -0.04
CA ARG A 269 3.50 -3.93 0.49
C ARG A 269 4.95 -4.32 0.80
N ILE A 270 5.92 -3.82 0.02
CA ILE A 270 7.34 -4.02 0.29
C ILE A 270 7.76 -3.27 1.55
N GLU A 271 7.37 -2.00 1.71
CA GLU A 271 7.69 -1.21 2.90
C GLU A 271 7.04 -1.77 4.16
N ASP A 272 5.78 -2.22 4.09
CA ASP A 272 5.12 -2.94 5.19
C ASP A 272 5.92 -4.16 5.64
N VAL A 273 6.36 -4.99 4.69
CA VAL A 273 7.17 -6.19 4.99
C VAL A 273 8.54 -5.81 5.55
N ARG A 274 9.16 -4.72 5.07
CA ARG A 274 10.44 -4.22 5.62
C ARG A 274 10.26 -3.72 7.05
N ASN A 275 9.23 -2.93 7.33
CA ASN A 275 8.95 -2.38 8.65
C ASN A 275 8.65 -3.50 9.66
N ARG A 276 7.82 -4.48 9.30
CA ARG A 276 7.56 -5.63 10.18
C ARG A 276 8.82 -6.43 10.49
N ARG A 277 9.71 -6.62 9.51
CA ARG A 277 11.00 -7.28 9.74
C ARG A 277 11.91 -6.48 10.66
N ARG A 278 11.98 -5.16 10.49
CA ARG A 278 12.75 -4.28 11.38
C ARG A 278 12.19 -4.31 12.81
N GLN A 279 10.87 -4.26 12.97
CA GLN A 279 10.22 -4.38 14.28
C GLN A 279 10.52 -5.73 14.94
N GLN A 280 10.40 -6.83 14.19
CA GLN A 280 10.73 -8.16 14.70
C GLN A 280 12.21 -8.28 15.08
N GLN A 281 13.13 -7.72 14.28
CA GLN A 281 14.55 -7.68 14.58
C GLN A 281 14.86 -6.84 15.82
N ALA A 282 14.22 -5.67 15.96
CA ALA A 282 14.39 -4.80 17.13
C ALA A 282 13.95 -5.50 18.41
N LEU A 283 12.79 -6.19 18.39
CA LEU A 283 12.32 -6.97 19.54
C LEU A 283 13.24 -8.17 19.85
N GLN A 284 13.82 -8.80 18.83
CA GLN A 284 14.82 -9.87 19.02
C GLN A 284 16.12 -9.34 19.64
N GLU A 285 16.59 -8.18 19.21
CA GLU A 285 17.78 -7.52 19.74
C GLU A 285 17.55 -7.05 21.19
N GLU A 286 16.41 -6.44 21.48
CA GLU A 286 15.99 -6.06 22.83
C GLU A 286 15.97 -7.27 23.77
N ARG A 287 15.38 -8.38 23.33
CA ARG A 287 15.39 -9.64 24.09
C ARG A 287 16.80 -10.16 24.32
N LYS A 288 17.65 -10.13 23.29
CA LYS A 288 19.04 -10.58 23.39
C LYS A 288 19.83 -9.71 24.39
N VAL A 289 19.68 -8.39 24.34
CA VAL A 289 20.32 -7.47 25.30
C VAL A 289 19.81 -7.73 26.72
N ALA A 290 18.51 -7.97 26.91
CA ALA A 290 17.96 -8.33 28.22
C ALA A 290 18.55 -9.66 28.75
N GLN A 291 18.69 -10.67 27.88
CA GLN A 291 19.32 -11.95 28.23
C GLN A 291 20.80 -11.80 28.58
N GLU A 292 21.56 -11.00 27.82
CA GLU A 292 22.98 -10.74 28.10
C GLU A 292 23.15 -10.02 29.44
N ARG A 293 22.33 -9.01 29.72
CA ARG A 293 22.37 -8.30 31.01
C ARG A 293 21.98 -9.19 32.19
N GLU A 294 20.98 -10.07 32.02
CA GLU A 294 20.61 -11.02 33.08
C GLU A 294 21.72 -12.04 33.32
N ALA A 295 22.37 -12.52 32.25
CA ALA A 295 23.53 -13.42 32.37
C ALA A 295 24.71 -12.73 33.07
N GLU A 296 24.99 -11.47 32.76
CA GLU A 296 26.00 -10.66 33.46
C GLU A 296 25.66 -10.47 34.94
N ARG A 297 24.38 -10.22 35.26
CA ARG A 297 23.89 -10.10 36.65
C ARG A 297 24.11 -11.39 37.43
N VAL A 298 23.74 -12.54 36.86
CA VAL A 298 23.94 -13.86 37.47
C VAL A 298 25.43 -14.18 37.64
N ALA A 299 26.25 -13.91 36.62
CA ALA A 299 27.70 -14.12 36.71
C ALA A 299 28.33 -13.24 37.80
N LYS A 300 27.88 -11.99 37.94
CA LYS A 300 28.32 -11.09 39.01
C LYS A 300 27.90 -11.61 40.39
N ARG A 301 26.66 -12.10 40.53
CA ARG A 301 26.17 -12.71 41.77
C ARG A 301 27.05 -13.89 42.17
N ASP A 302 27.31 -14.80 41.23
CA ASP A 302 28.06 -16.02 41.48
C ASP A 302 29.52 -15.71 41.83
N SER A 303 30.14 -14.72 41.16
CA SER A 303 31.49 -14.23 41.52
C SER A 303 31.52 -13.65 42.94
N GLN A 304 30.57 -12.79 43.29
CA GLN A 304 30.51 -12.17 44.62
C GLN A 304 30.17 -13.17 45.72
N LEU A 305 29.33 -14.17 45.43
CA LEU A 305 29.02 -15.26 46.35
C LEU A 305 30.26 -16.09 46.67
N GLU A 306 31.04 -16.47 45.66
CA GLU A 306 32.28 -17.22 45.87
C GLU A 306 33.34 -16.37 46.61
N GLU A 307 33.49 -15.09 46.27
CA GLU A 307 34.35 -14.17 47.02
C GLU A 307 33.93 -14.04 48.50
N ALA A 308 32.61 -13.94 48.76
CA ALA A 308 32.06 -13.84 50.11
C ALA A 308 32.26 -15.14 50.91
N LYS A 309 32.09 -16.32 50.30
CA LYS A 309 32.38 -17.61 50.92
C LYS A 309 33.85 -17.75 51.30
N VAL A 310 34.76 -17.40 50.38
CA VAL A 310 36.20 -17.45 50.65
C VAL A 310 36.55 -16.52 51.81
N ALA A 311 36.09 -15.27 51.78
CA ALA A 311 36.34 -14.30 52.85
C ALA A 311 35.76 -14.73 54.21
N PHE A 312 34.58 -15.36 54.21
CA PHE A 312 33.96 -15.88 55.43
C PHE A 312 34.73 -17.08 56.00
N ASN A 313 35.13 -18.02 55.15
CA ASN A 313 35.92 -19.18 55.56
C ASN A 313 37.29 -18.75 56.10
N GLU A 314 38.00 -17.85 55.41
CA GLU A 314 39.27 -17.30 55.89
C GLU A 314 39.10 -16.59 57.25
N LYS A 315 38.04 -15.82 57.43
CA LYS A 315 37.75 -15.16 58.71
C LYS A 315 37.48 -16.17 59.82
N ASN A 316 36.67 -17.19 59.55
CA ASN A 316 36.35 -18.22 60.53
C ASN A 316 37.58 -19.07 60.90
N GLU A 317 38.43 -19.42 59.93
CA GLU A 317 39.70 -20.12 60.19
C GLU A 317 40.64 -19.29 61.07
N VAL A 318 40.74 -17.98 60.82
CA VAL A 318 41.55 -17.07 61.65
C VAL A 318 40.98 -16.98 63.07
N GLU A 319 39.67 -16.79 63.23
CA GLU A 319 39.00 -16.76 64.55
C GLU A 319 39.16 -18.10 65.31
N GLN A 320 39.07 -19.22 64.61
CA GLN A 320 39.25 -20.55 65.20
C GLN A 320 40.69 -20.78 65.66
N ASN A 321 41.67 -20.40 64.84
CA ASN A 321 43.10 -20.49 65.21
C ASN A 321 43.43 -19.59 66.40
N GLN A 322 42.89 -18.37 66.45
CA GLN A 322 43.05 -17.47 67.60
C GLN A 322 42.45 -18.07 68.87
N ARG A 323 41.23 -18.59 68.84
CA ARG A 323 40.61 -19.27 69.99
C ARG A 323 41.41 -20.48 70.46
N LYS A 324 41.99 -21.24 69.53
CA LYS A 324 42.83 -22.40 69.85
C LYS A 324 44.14 -21.99 70.54
N GLU A 325 44.77 -20.90 70.11
CA GLU A 325 45.96 -20.34 70.77
C GLU A 325 45.64 -19.82 72.18
N GLU A 326 44.46 -19.23 72.38
CA GLU A 326 44.02 -18.70 73.68
C GLU A 326 43.66 -19.79 74.70
N MET A 327 42.99 -20.88 74.28
CA MET A 327 42.48 -21.94 75.18
C MET A 327 43.44 -23.12 75.39
N GLY A 328 44.50 -23.25 74.58
CA GLY A 328 45.51 -24.29 74.74
C GLY A 328 44.97 -25.72 74.67
N GLU A 329 45.33 -26.57 75.63
CA GLU A 329 44.95 -28.01 75.65
C GLU A 329 43.46 -28.27 75.94
N GLU A 330 42.70 -27.26 76.40
CA GLU A 330 41.26 -27.36 76.67
C GLU A 330 40.39 -27.00 75.45
N TYR A 331 40.98 -26.79 74.27
CA TYR A 331 40.22 -26.46 73.07
C TYR A 331 39.39 -27.66 72.55
N GLU A 332 38.07 -27.57 72.68
CA GLU A 332 37.12 -28.44 72.02
C GLU A 332 36.77 -27.84 70.64
N ALA A 333 36.85 -28.64 69.58
CA ALA A 333 36.60 -28.18 68.22
C ALA A 333 35.11 -27.87 68.03
N GLU A 334 34.73 -26.61 68.19
CA GLU A 334 33.40 -26.13 67.79
C GLU A 334 33.25 -26.27 66.27
N GLU A 335 32.07 -26.71 65.83
CA GLU A 335 31.71 -26.74 64.42
C GLU A 335 31.77 -25.31 63.86
N MET A 336 32.51 -25.15 62.75
CA MET A 336 32.59 -23.84 62.10
C MET A 336 31.19 -23.43 61.60
N PRO A 337 30.77 -22.17 61.82
CA PRO A 337 29.53 -21.67 61.27
C PRO A 337 29.46 -21.88 59.75
N GLU A 338 28.30 -22.28 59.24
CA GLU A 338 28.04 -22.40 57.81
C GLU A 338 27.74 -21.01 57.20
N PHE A 339 28.24 -20.76 55.98
CA PHE A 339 27.93 -19.52 55.27
C PHE A 339 26.49 -19.55 54.78
N ASP A 340 25.68 -18.56 55.17
CA ASP A 340 24.29 -18.46 54.74
C ASP A 340 24.20 -17.99 53.27
N THR A 341 24.23 -18.95 52.36
CA THR A 341 24.10 -18.68 50.91
C THR A 341 22.75 -18.10 50.53
N GLU A 342 21.68 -18.46 51.24
CA GLU A 342 20.32 -18.02 50.92
C GLU A 342 20.15 -16.54 51.28
N GLU A 343 20.59 -16.14 52.48
CA GLU A 343 20.54 -14.74 52.93
C GLU A 343 21.41 -13.83 52.05
N PHE A 344 22.56 -14.32 51.57
CA PHE A 344 23.39 -13.58 50.61
C PHE A 344 22.67 -13.38 49.27
N VAL A 345 22.13 -14.46 48.69
CA VAL A 345 21.44 -14.39 47.39
C VAL A 345 20.21 -13.49 47.48
N MET A 346 19.44 -13.56 48.56
CA MET A 346 18.30 -12.67 48.80
C MET A 346 18.73 -11.20 48.84
N ARG A 347 19.77 -10.86 49.62
CA ARG A 347 20.28 -9.48 49.68
C ARG A 347 20.80 -9.00 48.32
N PHE A 348 21.51 -9.86 47.59
CA PHE A 348 22.00 -9.51 46.26
C PHE A 348 20.84 -9.24 45.29
N ASP A 349 19.83 -10.12 45.27
CA ASP A 349 18.67 -9.99 44.38
C ASP A 349 17.78 -8.79 44.76
N ASP A 350 17.69 -8.43 46.04
CA ASP A 350 17.01 -7.21 46.50
C ASP A 350 17.74 -5.94 46.01
N GLU A 351 19.07 -5.94 46.00
CA GLU A 351 19.89 -4.82 45.51
C GLU A 351 20.03 -4.80 43.98
N ASN A 352 19.93 -5.97 43.33
CA ASN A 352 20.12 -6.17 41.89
C ASN A 352 18.97 -7.03 41.35
N PRO A 353 17.77 -6.44 41.21
CA PRO A 353 16.58 -7.19 40.82
C PRO A 353 16.75 -7.88 39.46
N PRO A 354 16.12 -9.06 39.25
CA PRO A 354 16.12 -9.75 37.97
C PRO A 354 15.63 -8.87 36.82
N ILE A 355 16.26 -8.99 35.66
CA ILE A 355 15.88 -8.23 34.47
C ILE A 355 14.73 -8.95 33.77
N GLU A 356 13.66 -8.21 33.48
CA GLU A 356 12.54 -8.74 32.70
C GLU A 356 12.98 -9.05 31.26
N ILE A 357 12.90 -10.33 30.88
CA ILE A 357 13.23 -10.77 29.52
C ILE A 357 11.92 -10.77 28.71
N PRO A 358 11.85 -10.02 27.59
CA PRO A 358 10.71 -10.06 26.69
C PRO A 358 10.37 -11.49 26.23
N ALA A 359 9.08 -11.76 26.05
CA ALA A 359 8.58 -13.06 25.62
C ALA A 359 9.14 -13.47 24.25
N GLU A 360 9.17 -14.78 23.99
CA GLU A 360 9.58 -15.31 22.70
C GLU A 360 8.62 -14.91 21.59
N ILE A 361 9.15 -14.31 20.53
CA ILE A 361 8.37 -13.99 19.33
C ILE A 361 8.21 -15.26 18.52
N GLU A 362 7.00 -15.81 18.49
CA GLU A 362 6.64 -16.91 17.60
C GLU A 362 6.87 -16.49 16.13
N GLN A 363 7.58 -17.31 15.36
CA GLN A 363 8.04 -17.01 13.99
C GLN A 363 7.01 -17.29 12.90
#